data_AF-A0A7G8TDF3-F1
#
_entry.id   AF-A0A7G8TDF3-F1
#
_cell.length_a   1.000
_cell.length_b   1.000
_cell.length_c   1.000
_cell.angle_alpha   90.00
_cell.angle_beta   90.00
_cell.angle_gamma   90.00
#
_symmetry.space_group_name_H-M   'P 1'
#
loop_
_entity.id
_entity.type
_entity.pdbx_description
1 polymer ?
#
loop_
_entity_poly.entity_id
_entity_poly.type
_entity_poly.pdbx_seq_one_letter_code
_entity_poly.pdbx_strand_id
1 'polypeptide(L)'
;MIISGKKLKVHLISILIAVGVGALAGFLTRNGMTAFEALKKPSLTPPSAVFPIVWTVLYVLMGISSAMIYQSDSPGRRNALIFYAAQLAVNFFWTIFFFSLKAYWFSFFWLLLLLGLIIVMVVTFWKINKSAALLQLPYLLWVFFAGYLNLMIALLNRT
;
A
#
# COMPACT_ATOMS: atom_id res chain seq x y z
N MET A 1 2.40 0.12 31.62
CA MET A 1 3.50 0.59 30.75
C MET A 1 3.06 1.88 30.08
N ILE A 2 3.46 3.04 30.61
CA ILE A 2 3.04 4.35 30.07
C ILE A 2 3.87 4.61 28.80
N ILE A 3 3.23 4.60 27.63
CA ILE A 3 3.88 5.00 26.38
C ILE A 3 4.30 6.47 26.55
N SER A 4 5.61 6.75 26.49
CA SER A 4 6.11 8.13 26.53
C SER A 4 5.40 8.99 25.47
N GLY A 5 4.93 10.18 25.83
CA GLY A 5 4.17 11.05 24.92
C GLY A 5 4.91 11.35 23.60
N LYS A 6 6.25 11.31 23.59
CA LYS A 6 7.07 11.44 22.38
C LYS A 6 6.89 10.23 21.43
N LYS A 7 6.83 9.01 21.98
CA LYS A 7 6.60 7.78 21.19
C LYS A 7 5.20 7.76 20.58
N LEU A 8 4.19 8.19 21.33
CA LEU A 8 2.82 8.29 20.82
C LEU A 8 2.71 9.28 19.65
N LYS A 9 3.33 10.46 19.77
CA LYS A 9 3.36 11.47 18.69
C LYS A 9 3.93 10.92 17.38
N VAL A 10 5.02 10.14 17.44
CA VAL A 10 5.63 9.53 16.24
C VAL A 10 4.67 8.57 15.54
N HIS A 11 3.94 7.73 16.29
CA HIS A 11 2.95 6.82 15.72
C HIS A 11 1.82 7.59 15.04
N LEU A 12 1.27 8.61 15.71
CA LEU A 12 0.18 9.43 15.15
C LEU A 12 0.62 10.11 13.86
N ILE A 13 1.79 10.75 13.84
CA ILE A 13 2.32 11.41 12.64
C ILE A 13 2.50 10.41 11.49
N SER A 14 3.10 9.24 11.77
CA SER A 14 3.36 8.23 10.74
C SER A 14 2.07 7.64 10.15
N ILE A 15 1.06 7.42 10.99
CA ILE A 15 -0.28 6.99 10.56
C ILE A 15 -0.96 8.07 9.72
N LEU A 16 -0.92 9.32 10.18
CA LEU A 16 -1.53 10.45 9.45
C LEU A 16 -0.89 10.64 8.07
N ILE A 17 0.44 10.49 7.96
CA ILE A 17 1.12 10.52 6.66
C ILE A 17 0.62 9.38 5.77
N ALA A 18 0.68 8.14 6.24
CA ALA A 18 0.29 6.97 5.42
C ALA A 18 -1.18 7.04 4.97
N VAL A 19 -2.09 7.31 5.90
CA VAL A 19 -3.52 7.46 5.62
C VAL A 19 -3.78 8.68 4.75
N GLY A 20 -3.06 9.79 4.96
CA GLY A 20 -3.16 11.00 4.15
C GLY A 20 -2.77 10.76 2.68
N VAL A 21 -1.69 10.01 2.42
CA VAL A 21 -1.31 9.60 1.06
C VAL A 21 -2.42 8.74 0.44
N GLY A 22 -2.94 7.77 1.19
CA GLY A 22 -4.04 6.90 0.72
C GLY A 22 -5.33 7.66 0.42
N ALA A 23 -5.71 8.58 1.29
CA ALA A 23 -6.89 9.43 1.13
C ALA A 23 -6.74 10.35 -0.08
N LEU A 24 -5.55 10.94 -0.28
CA LEU A 24 -5.27 11.78 -1.43
C LEU A 24 -5.34 10.97 -2.74
N ALA A 25 -4.72 9.79 -2.78
CA ALA A 25 -4.83 8.88 -3.91
C ALA A 25 -6.30 8.57 -4.24
N GLY A 26 -7.07 8.12 -3.24
CA GLY A 26 -8.48 7.79 -3.39
C GLY A 26 -9.32 8.98 -3.89
N PHE A 27 -9.07 10.17 -3.37
CA PHE A 27 -9.73 11.40 -3.80
C PHE A 27 -9.44 11.73 -5.27
N LEU A 28 -8.18 11.64 -5.69
CA LEU A 28 -7.78 11.88 -7.08
C LEU A 28 -8.37 10.85 -8.05
N THR A 29 -8.56 9.60 -7.60
CA THR A 29 -9.05 8.50 -8.43
C THR A 29 -10.56 8.26 -8.36
N ARG A 30 -11.31 9.06 -7.60
CA ARG A 30 -12.76 8.83 -7.33
C ARG A 30 -13.61 8.68 -8.59
N ASN A 31 -13.31 9.47 -9.63
CA ASN A 31 -14.02 9.42 -10.91
C ASN A 31 -13.65 8.17 -11.74
N GLY A 32 -12.45 7.63 -11.52
CA GLY A 32 -12.01 6.39 -12.14
C GLY A 32 -12.65 5.14 -11.51
N MET A 33 -12.93 5.20 -10.20
CA MET A 33 -13.60 4.11 -9.48
C MET A 33 -15.06 3.91 -9.93
N THR A 34 -15.78 4.96 -10.32
CA THR A 34 -17.12 4.78 -10.90
C THR A 34 -17.05 4.12 -12.27
N ALA A 35 -16.05 4.46 -13.09
CA ALA A 35 -15.81 3.78 -14.37
C ALA A 35 -15.38 2.31 -14.20
N PHE A 36 -14.74 1.96 -13.08
CA PHE A 36 -14.40 0.58 -12.72
C PHE A 36 -15.65 -0.30 -12.51
N GLU A 37 -16.79 0.28 -12.11
CA GLU A 37 -18.04 -0.46 -11.97
C GLU A 37 -18.55 -1.02 -13.30
N ALA A 38 -18.25 -0.36 -14.43
CA ALA A 38 -18.64 -0.77 -15.77
C ALA A 38 -17.71 -1.81 -16.42
N LEU A 39 -16.55 -2.12 -15.83
CA LEU A 39 -15.58 -3.05 -16.42
C LEU A 39 -16.01 -4.51 -16.31
N LYS A 40 -15.59 -5.32 -17.29
CA LYS A 40 -15.63 -6.79 -17.17
C LYS A 40 -14.66 -7.22 -16.08
N LYS A 41 -15.21 -7.85 -15.04
CA LYS A 41 -14.50 -8.22 -13.82
C LYS A 41 -14.42 -9.75 -13.69
N PRO A 42 -13.31 -10.31 -13.18
CA PRO A 42 -13.24 -11.72 -12.84
C PRO A 42 -14.20 -12.07 -11.69
N SER A 43 -14.57 -13.34 -11.57
CA SER A 43 -15.50 -13.85 -10.55
C SER A 43 -15.08 -13.59 -9.11
N LEU A 44 -13.77 -13.46 -8.85
CA LEU A 44 -13.20 -13.17 -7.53
C LEU A 44 -13.11 -11.68 -7.20
N THR A 45 -13.75 -10.78 -7.96
CA THR A 45 -13.72 -9.36 -7.64
C THR A 45 -14.58 -9.08 -6.40
N PRO A 46 -14.03 -8.49 -5.33
CA PRO A 46 -14.80 -8.21 -4.14
C PRO A 46 -15.75 -7.02 -4.37
N PRO A 47 -16.77 -6.82 -3.52
CA PRO A 47 -17.61 -5.65 -3.57
C PRO A 47 -16.79 -4.34 -3.54
N SER A 48 -17.24 -3.31 -4.27
CA SER A 48 -16.49 -2.06 -4.45
C SER A 48 -16.13 -1.36 -3.12
N ALA A 49 -16.98 -1.49 -2.10
CA ALA A 49 -16.74 -0.97 -0.75
C ALA A 49 -15.60 -1.67 0.01
N VAL A 50 -15.22 -2.89 -0.34
CA VAL A 50 -14.16 -3.64 0.35
C VAL A 50 -12.79 -3.02 0.09
N PHE A 51 -12.56 -2.50 -1.12
CA PHE A 51 -11.29 -1.86 -1.48
C PHE A 51 -10.89 -0.70 -0.55
N PRO A 52 -11.70 0.35 -0.37
CA PRO A 52 -11.33 1.46 0.49
C PRO A 52 -11.17 1.04 1.97
N ILE A 53 -11.97 0.08 2.45
CA ILE A 53 -11.84 -0.45 3.82
C ILE A 53 -10.48 -1.12 4.00
N VAL A 54 -10.14 -2.07 3.13
CA VAL A 54 -8.88 -2.81 3.23
C VAL A 54 -7.69 -1.87 3.09
N TRP A 55 -7.68 -0.99 2.10
CA TRP A 55 -6.60 -0.02 1.93
C TRP A 55 -6.43 0.88 3.15
N THR A 56 -7.53 1.37 3.75
CA THR A 56 -7.45 2.19 4.98
C THR A 56 -6.78 1.43 6.12
N VAL A 57 -7.19 0.18 6.35
CA VAL A 57 -6.55 -0.68 7.37
C VAL A 57 -5.06 -0.86 7.07
N LEU A 58 -4.71 -1.14 5.81
CA LEU A 58 -3.31 -1.32 5.39
C LEU A 58 -2.47 -0.05 5.62
N TYR A 59 -2.99 1.13 5.29
CA TYR A 59 -2.28 2.39 5.53
C TYR A 59 -2.06 2.67 7.03
N VAL A 60 -3.02 2.31 7.89
CA VAL A 60 -2.84 2.39 9.35
C VAL A 60 -1.71 1.44 9.80
N LEU A 61 -1.73 0.18 9.34
CA LEU A 61 -0.68 -0.81 9.67
C LEU A 61 0.70 -0.37 9.17
N MET A 62 0.77 0.20 7.96
CA MET A 62 1.96 0.84 7.40
C MET A 62 2.49 1.94 8.32
N GLY A 63 1.64 2.88 8.74
CA GLY A 63 2.04 3.97 9.63
C GLY A 63 2.53 3.49 11.00
N ILE A 64 1.88 2.47 11.58
CA ILE A 64 2.34 1.85 12.83
C ILE A 64 3.71 1.20 12.63
N SER A 65 3.87 0.39 11.59
CA SER A 65 5.12 -0.32 11.33
C SER A 65 6.30 0.64 11.07
N SER A 66 6.09 1.71 10.30
CA SER A 66 7.12 2.69 10.01
C SER A 66 7.50 3.49 11.25
N ALA A 67 6.54 3.81 12.13
CA ALA A 67 6.82 4.41 13.43
C ALA A 67 7.69 3.51 14.32
N MET A 68 7.43 2.20 14.34
CA MET A 68 8.24 1.24 15.09
C MET A 68 9.68 1.18 14.59
N ILE A 69 9.88 1.20 13.27
CA ILE A 69 11.20 1.26 12.66
C ILE A 69 11.89 2.59 12.94
N TYR A 70 11.17 3.72 12.85
CA TYR A 70 11.72 5.05 13.13
C TYR A 70 12.25 5.18 14.57
N GLN A 71 11.56 4.55 15.53
CA GLN A 71 11.93 4.54 16.94
C GLN A 71 12.99 3.49 17.31
N SER A 72 13.44 2.67 16.35
CA SER A 72 14.55 1.74 16.58
C SER A 72 15.90 2.46 16.52
N ASP A 73 16.85 2.01 17.34
CA ASP A 73 18.24 2.47 17.32
C ASP A 73 19.10 1.72 16.27
N SER A 74 18.47 0.90 15.42
CA SER A 74 19.20 0.14 14.40
C SER A 74 19.89 1.04 13.36
N PRO A 75 21.16 0.78 13.01
CA PRO A 75 21.85 1.52 11.95
C PRO A 75 21.17 1.36 10.57
N GLY A 76 20.42 0.28 10.36
CA GLY A 76 19.67 0.02 9.12
C GLY A 76 18.37 0.83 8.98
N ARG A 77 17.96 1.56 10.02
CA ARG A 77 16.69 2.30 10.07
C ARG A 77 16.47 3.22 8.87
N ARG A 78 17.49 4.01 8.50
CA ARG A 78 17.37 5.01 7.42
C ARG A 78 17.03 4.34 6.09
N ASN A 79 17.75 3.26 5.75
CA ASN A 79 17.53 2.53 4.50
C ASN A 79 16.14 1.86 4.49
N ALA A 80 15.72 1.27 5.61
CA ALA A 80 14.39 0.68 5.73
C ALA A 80 13.28 1.72 5.50
N LEU A 81 13.41 2.92 6.07
CA LEU A 81 12.46 4.02 5.87
C LEU A 81 12.48 4.58 4.43
N ILE A 82 13.62 4.55 3.75
CA ILE A 82 13.71 4.92 2.32
C ILE A 82 12.91 3.92 1.48
N PHE A 83 13.05 2.61 1.70
CA PHE A 83 12.24 1.61 1.00
C PHE A 83 10.74 1.77 1.31
N TYR A 84 10.40 2.09 2.56
CA TYR A 84 9.02 2.42 2.94
C TYR A 84 8.48 3.64 2.20
N ALA A 85 9.25 4.72 2.09
CA ALA A 85 8.83 5.91 1.36
C ALA A 85 8.70 5.64 -0.14
N ALA A 86 9.64 4.88 -0.72
CA ALA A 86 9.62 4.50 -2.12
C ALA A 86 8.39 3.64 -2.45
N GLN A 87 8.10 2.60 -1.66
CA GLN A 87 6.92 1.78 -1.89
C GLN A 87 5.63 2.59 -1.74
N LEU A 88 5.57 3.53 -0.79
CA LEU A 88 4.38 4.35 -0.56
C LEU A 88 4.13 5.29 -1.76
N ALA A 89 5.18 5.87 -2.32
CA ALA A 89 5.09 6.69 -3.54
C ALA A 89 4.65 5.86 -4.75
N VAL A 90 5.26 4.68 -4.97
CA VAL A 90 4.89 3.77 -6.06
C VAL A 90 3.45 3.30 -5.91
N ASN A 91 3.00 3.02 -4.68
CA ASN A 91 1.62 2.66 -4.37
C ASN A 91 0.63 3.78 -4.69
N PHE A 92 0.96 5.03 -4.36
CA PHE A 92 0.17 6.19 -4.73
C PHE A 92 -0.02 6.29 -6.25
N PHE A 93 1.06 6.22 -7.03
CA PHE A 93 0.99 6.31 -8.49
C PHE A 93 0.25 5.14 -9.14
N TRP A 94 0.34 3.94 -8.55
CA TRP A 94 -0.40 2.78 -9.05
C TRP A 94 -1.90 3.05 -9.15
N THR A 95 -2.49 3.66 -8.11
CA THR A 95 -3.93 3.98 -8.10
C THR A 95 -4.31 4.93 -9.23
N ILE A 96 -3.47 5.92 -9.51
CA ILE A 96 -3.67 6.90 -10.59
C ILE A 96 -3.63 6.21 -11.94
N PHE A 97 -2.59 5.40 -12.20
CA PHE A 97 -2.44 4.68 -13.45
C PHE A 97 -3.60 3.73 -13.72
N PHE A 98 -4.07 3.03 -12.68
CA PHE A 98 -5.10 2.03 -12.81
C PHE A 98 -6.50 2.64 -12.96
N PHE A 99 -6.90 3.52 -12.03
CA PHE A 99 -8.27 4.05 -12.00
C PHE A 99 -8.44 5.28 -12.89
N SER A 100 -7.47 6.21 -12.92
CA SER A 100 -7.64 7.46 -13.67
C SER A 100 -7.21 7.31 -15.12
N LEU A 101 -6.03 6.74 -15.37
CA LEU A 101 -5.51 6.59 -16.74
C LEU A 101 -5.98 5.31 -17.45
N LYS A 102 -6.63 4.38 -16.73
CA LYS A 102 -7.11 3.09 -17.27
C LYS A 102 -6.01 2.28 -17.98
N ALA A 103 -4.75 2.51 -17.63
CA ALA A 103 -3.59 1.92 -18.28
C ALA A 103 -3.27 0.53 -17.69
N TYR A 104 -4.19 -0.43 -17.82
CA TYR A 104 -4.19 -1.66 -17.02
C TYR A 104 -2.90 -2.48 -17.13
N TRP A 105 -2.35 -2.67 -18.34
CA TRP A 105 -1.06 -3.37 -18.51
C TRP A 105 0.11 -2.65 -17.86
N PHE A 106 0.17 -1.33 -18.01
CA PHE A 106 1.20 -0.52 -17.36
C PHE A 106 1.05 -0.59 -15.83
N SER A 107 -0.17 -0.49 -15.32
CA SER A 107 -0.47 -0.65 -13.90
C SER A 107 -0.09 -2.03 -13.37
N PHE A 108 -0.19 -3.10 -14.17
CA PHE A 108 0.24 -4.43 -13.77
C PHE A 108 1.75 -4.50 -13.55
N PHE A 109 2.57 -4.06 -14.52
CA PHE A 109 4.02 -4.03 -14.36
C PHE A 109 4.47 -3.09 -13.24
N TRP A 110 3.78 -1.96 -13.09
CA TRP A 110 4.00 -1.04 -11.98
C TRP A 110 3.67 -1.68 -10.62
N LEU A 111 2.66 -2.54 -10.56
CA LEU A 111 2.34 -3.30 -9.35
C LEU A 111 3.41 -4.37 -9.05
N LEU A 112 4.04 -4.97 -10.05
CA LEU A 112 5.17 -5.88 -9.83
C LEU A 112 6.38 -5.14 -9.23
N LEU A 113 6.65 -3.92 -9.69
CA LEU A 113 7.64 -3.04 -9.07
C LEU A 113 7.27 -2.75 -7.61
N LEU A 114 6.01 -2.42 -7.34
CA LEU A 114 5.51 -2.21 -5.98
C LEU A 114 5.73 -3.45 -5.12
N LEU A 115 5.36 -4.64 -5.60
CA LEU A 115 5.54 -5.90 -4.88
C LEU A 115 7.01 -6.14 -4.53
N GLY A 116 7.93 -5.90 -5.47
CA GLY A 116 9.37 -5.99 -5.22
C GLY A 116 9.83 -5.05 -4.10
N LEU A 117 9.38 -3.79 -4.12
CA LEU A 117 9.70 -2.82 -3.06
C LEU A 117 9.14 -3.22 -1.70
N ILE A 118 7.91 -3.77 -1.66
CA ILE A 118 7.31 -4.26 -0.42
C ILE A 118 8.11 -5.43 0.14
N ILE A 119 8.53 -6.40 -0.70
CA ILE A 119 9.35 -7.53 -0.25
C ILE A 119 10.66 -7.03 0.36
N VAL A 120 11.37 -6.12 -0.31
CA VAL A 120 12.62 -5.53 0.21
C VAL A 120 12.37 -4.77 1.52
N MET A 121 11.28 -4.00 1.60
CA MET A 121 10.87 -3.32 2.83
C MET A 121 10.58 -4.31 3.96
N VAL A 122 9.83 -5.39 3.72
CA VAL A 122 9.50 -6.40 4.73
C VAL A 122 10.76 -7.09 5.24
N VAL A 123 11.68 -7.46 4.34
CA VAL A 123 12.96 -8.10 4.73
C VAL A 123 13.83 -7.14 5.55
N THR A 124 13.90 -5.87 5.18
CA THR A 124 14.67 -4.87 5.96
C THR A 124 14.01 -4.58 7.30
N PHE A 125 12.68 -4.50 7.37
CA PHE A 125 11.93 -4.36 8.61
C PHE A 125 12.14 -5.58 9.50
N TRP A 126 12.16 -6.80 8.97
CA TRP A 126 12.32 -8.02 9.74
C TRP A 126 13.67 -8.08 10.48
N LYS A 127 14.72 -7.56 9.84
CA LYS A 127 16.06 -7.45 10.44
C LYS A 127 16.13 -6.43 11.58
N ILE A 128 15.22 -5.46 11.63
CA ILE A 128 15.20 -4.37 12.62
C ILE A 128 14.18 -4.65 13.73
N ASN A 129 12.94 -4.96 13.35
CA ASN A 129 11.82 -5.23 14.24
C ASN A 129 10.84 -6.22 13.58
N LYS A 130 10.83 -7.46 14.07
CA LYS A 130 9.96 -8.53 13.54
C LYS A 130 8.48 -8.18 13.59
N SER A 131 8.01 -7.55 14.67
CA SER A 131 6.61 -7.14 14.78
C SER A 131 6.23 -6.12 13.71
N ALA A 132 7.10 -5.14 13.42
CA ALA A 132 6.86 -4.17 12.36
C ALA A 132 6.75 -4.84 10.98
N ALA A 133 7.56 -5.87 10.71
CA ALA A 133 7.50 -6.65 9.48
C ALA A 133 6.24 -7.53 9.40
N LEU A 134 5.83 -8.15 10.51
CA LEU A 134 4.61 -8.97 10.55
C LEU A 134 3.35 -8.16 10.25
N LEU A 135 3.28 -6.90 10.69
CA LEU A 135 2.19 -5.99 10.36
C LEU A 135 2.06 -5.69 8.85
N GLN A 136 3.10 -5.97 8.07
CA GLN A 136 3.12 -5.78 6.62
C GLN A 136 2.72 -7.05 5.84
N LEU A 137 2.54 -8.21 6.49
CA LEU A 137 2.08 -9.41 5.81
C LEU A 137 0.67 -9.27 5.21
N PRO A 138 -0.32 -8.67 5.89
CA PRO A 138 -1.62 -8.40 5.27
C PRO A 138 -1.50 -7.53 4.01
N TYR A 139 -0.55 -6.59 4.00
CA TYR A 139 -0.29 -5.75 2.82
C TYR A 139 0.28 -6.56 1.66
N LEU A 140 1.28 -7.40 1.92
CA LEU A 140 1.87 -8.28 0.92
C LEU A 140 0.80 -9.17 0.27
N LEU A 141 -0.03 -9.82 1.08
CA LEU A 141 -1.13 -10.68 0.61
C LEU A 141 -2.14 -9.90 -0.24
N TRP A 142 -2.50 -8.70 0.19
CA TRP A 142 -3.41 -7.85 -0.56
C TRP A 142 -2.85 -7.43 -1.92
N VAL A 143 -1.55 -7.13 -2.00
CA VAL A 143 -0.91 -6.74 -3.28
C VAL A 143 -0.81 -7.92 -4.24
N PHE A 144 -0.58 -9.15 -3.76
CA PHE A 144 -0.71 -10.35 -4.60
C PHE A 144 -2.13 -10.48 -5.18
N PHE A 145 -3.15 -10.33 -4.34
CA PHE A 145 -4.54 -10.37 -4.78
C PHE A 145 -4.88 -9.24 -5.78
N ALA A 146 -4.42 -8.03 -5.50
CA ALA A 146 -4.57 -6.89 -6.40
C ALA A 146 -3.88 -7.15 -7.74
N GLY A 147 -2.75 -7.86 -7.76
CA GLY A 147 -2.05 -8.24 -8.99
C GLY A 147 -2.83 -9.23 -9.82
N TYR A 148 -3.45 -10.23 -9.20
CA TYR A 148 -4.38 -11.13 -9.87
C TYR A 148 -5.54 -10.34 -10.51
N LEU A 149 -6.21 -9.45 -9.75
CA LEU A 149 -7.32 -8.66 -10.28
C LEU A 149 -6.90 -7.74 -11.41
N ASN A 150 -5.76 -7.06 -11.26
CA ASN A 150 -5.22 -6.15 -12.27
C ASN A 150 -4.92 -6.89 -13.58
N LEU A 151 -4.27 -8.05 -13.50
CA LEU A 151 -4.00 -8.91 -14.65
C LEU A 151 -5.28 -9.37 -15.34
N MET A 152 -6.26 -9.86 -14.58
CA MET A 152 -7.53 -10.31 -15.14
C MET A 152 -8.26 -9.16 -15.84
N ILE A 153 -8.25 -7.96 -15.26
CA ILE A 153 -8.89 -6.79 -15.87
C ILE A 153 -8.17 -6.38 -17.16
N ALA A 154 -6.84 -6.40 -17.17
CA ALA A 154 -6.04 -6.13 -18.38
C ALA A 154 -6.30 -7.16 -19.50
N LEU A 155 -6.58 -8.42 -19.14
CA LEU A 155 -6.93 -9.47 -20.09
C LEU A 155 -8.37 -9.35 -20.62
N LEU A 156 -9.33 -9.03 -19.76
CA LEU A 156 -10.76 -9.00 -20.09
C LEU A 156 -11.20 -7.71 -20.80
N ASN A 157 -10.46 -6.61 -20.62
CA ASN A 157 -10.79 -5.29 -21.14
C ASN A 157 -9.72 -4.80 -22.12
N ARG A 158 -9.17 -5.72 -22.93
CA ARG A 158 -8.33 -5.38 -24.08
C ARG A 158 -9.15 -4.48 -25.01
N THR A 159 -8.74 -3.22 -25.13
CA THR A 159 -9.11 -2.34 -26.24
C THR A 159 -8.06 -2.49 -27.32
#